data_AF-A0A0F9ALC9-F1
#
_entry.id   AF-A0A0F9ALC9-F1
#
_cell.length_a   1.000
_cell.length_b   1.000
_cell.length_c   1.000
_cell.angle_alpha   90.00
_cell.angle_beta   90.00
_cell.angle_gamma   90.00
#
_symmetry.space_group_name_H-M   'P 1'
#
loop_
_entity.id
_entity.type
_entity.pdbx_description
1 polymer ?
#
loop_
_entity_poly.entity_id
_entity_poly.type
_entity_poly.pdbx_seq_one_letter_code
_entity_poly.pdbx_strand_id
1 'polypeptide(L)' 'MANEQEKQVLADVAAAIADAEVQIPLAESFVQLLKDAGEDFTDAGALVIEAKAKVANWKRTLAKRGVNVPTPTVEEE' A
#
# COMPACT_ATOMS: atom_id res chain seq x y z
N MET A 1 3.08 -24.25 -16.33
CA MET A 1 3.76 -22.96 -16.55
C MET A 1 2.87 -21.76 -16.21
N ALA A 2 1.64 -21.65 -16.73
CA ALA A 2 0.72 -20.54 -16.38
C ALA A 2 0.47 -20.37 -14.86
N ASN A 3 0.41 -21.48 -14.11
CA ASN A 3 0.12 -21.47 -12.67
C ASN A 3 1.29 -20.95 -11.80
N GLU A 4 2.53 -21.01 -12.29
CA GLU A 4 3.71 -20.57 -11.51
C GLU A 4 3.91 -19.06 -11.64
N GLN A 5 3.73 -18.55 -12.85
CA GLN A 5 3.77 -17.11 -13.12
C GLN A 5 2.64 -16.37 -12.38
N GLU A 6 1.43 -16.95 -12.31
CA GLU A 6 0.34 -16.38 -11.53
C GLU A 6 0.66 -16.31 -10.03
N LYS A 7 1.26 -17.36 -9.45
CA LYS A 7 1.68 -17.37 -8.05
C LYS A 7 2.74 -16.30 -7.77
N GLN A 8 3.72 -16.15 -8.66
CA GLN A 8 4.74 -15.12 -8.51
C GLN A 8 4.13 -13.71 -8.51
N VAL A 9 3.24 -13.42 -9.46
CA VAL A 9 2.54 -12.12 -9.50
C VAL A 9 1.77 -11.86 -8.21
N LEU A 10 1.07 -12.87 -7.68
CA LEU A 10 0.34 -12.72 -6.42
C LEU A 10 1.26 -12.47 -5.23
N ALA A 11 2.43 -13.12 -5.19
CA ALA A 11 3.44 -12.90 -4.15
C ALA A 11 4.05 -11.49 -4.24
N ASP A 12 4.40 -11.03 -5.44
CA ASP A 12 4.96 -9.69 -5.67
C ASP A 12 3.95 -8.61 -5.28
N VAL A 13 2.68 -8.79 -5.65
CA VAL A 13 1.60 -7.87 -5.25
C VAL A 13 1.37 -7.89 -3.74
N ALA A 14 1.45 -9.06 -3.10
CA ALA A 14 1.34 -9.16 -1.65
C ALA A 14 2.48 -8.40 -0.93
N ALA A 15 3.72 -8.52 -1.43
CA ALA A 15 4.87 -7.77 -0.89
C ALA A 15 4.70 -6.25 -1.09
N ALA A 16 4.28 -5.81 -2.27
CA ALA A 16 4.04 -4.39 -2.55
C ALA A 16 2.92 -3.80 -1.68
N ILE A 17 1.88 -4.58 -1.38
CA ILE A 17 0.83 -4.18 -0.44
C ILE A 17 1.40 -4.02 0.97
N ALA A 18 2.23 -4.96 1.44
CA ALA A 18 2.81 -4.88 2.77
C ALA A 18 3.67 -3.62 2.95
N ASP A 19 4.49 -3.28 1.96
CA ASP A 19 5.27 -2.04 1.93
C ASP A 19 4.36 -0.79 1.91
N ALA A 20 3.32 -0.79 1.06
CA ALA A 20 2.36 0.30 1.01
C ALA A 20 1.61 0.51 2.35
N GLU A 21 1.35 -0.56 3.11
CA GLU A 21 0.72 -0.45 4.44
C GLU A 21 1.62 0.25 5.48
N VAL A 22 2.94 0.23 5.29
CA VAL A 22 3.89 1.01 6.11
C VAL A 22 3.97 2.46 5.63
N GLN A 23 4.00 2.67 4.31
CA GLN A 23 4.24 4.01 3.73
C GLN A 23 3.02 4.92 3.77
N ILE A 24 1.81 4.39 3.62
CA ILE A 24 0.58 5.19 3.59
C ILE A 24 0.42 6.06 4.87
N PRO A 25 0.56 5.52 6.09
CA PRO A 25 0.49 6.33 7.30
C PRO A 25 1.56 7.44 7.37
N LEU A 26 2.76 7.18 6.85
CA LEU A 26 3.83 8.18 6.77
C LEU A 26 3.46 9.30 5.79
N ALA A 27 2.89 8.94 4.63
CA ALA A 27 2.41 9.90 3.65
C ALA A 27 1.22 10.73 4.19
N GLU A 28 0.31 10.13 4.95
CA GLU A 28 -0.77 10.85 5.65
C GLU A 28 -0.21 11.89 6.63
N SER A 29 0.82 11.50 7.39
CA SER A 29 1.50 12.40 8.33
C SER A 29 2.18 13.55 7.59
N PHE A 30 2.81 13.27 6.44
CA PHE A 30 3.42 14.32 5.61
C PHE A 30 2.39 15.29 5.02
N VAL A 31 1.26 14.80 4.51
CA VAL A 31 0.14 15.64 4.04
C VAL A 31 -0.37 16.55 5.16
N GLN A 32 -0.45 16.04 6.39
CA GLN A 32 -0.84 16.85 7.54
C GLN A 32 0.20 17.95 7.85
N LEU A 33 1.49 17.65 7.74
CA LEU A 33 2.55 18.67 7.91
C LEU A 33 2.47 19.77 6.84
N LEU A 34 2.22 19.42 5.58
CA LEU A 34 2.01 20.41 4.50
C LEU A 34 0.82 21.33 4.83
N LYS A 35 -0.29 20.73 5.27
CA LYS A 35 -1.49 21.46 5.69
C LYS A 35 -1.21 22.41 6.85
N ASP A 36 -0.47 21.96 7.86
CA ASP A 36 -0.14 22.77 9.04
C ASP A 36 0.85 23.89 8.71
N ALA A 37 1.72 23.69 7.72
CA ALA A 37 2.59 24.72 7.16
C ALA A 37 1.87 25.72 6.23
N GLY A 38 0.60 25.46 5.89
CA GLY A 38 -0.16 26.28 4.94
C GLY A 38 0.29 26.08 3.48
N GLU A 39 0.98 24.98 3.17
CA GLU A 39 1.36 24.61 1.83
C GLU A 39 0.20 23.93 1.08
N ASP A 40 0.28 23.90 -0.26
CA ASP A 40 -0.70 23.16 -1.06
C ASP A 40 -0.48 21.65 -0.90
N PHE A 41 -1.51 20.98 -0.37
CA PHE A 41 -1.50 19.54 -0.11
C PHE A 41 -2.54 18.80 -0.96
N THR A 42 -3.20 19.48 -1.91
CA THR A 42 -4.37 18.94 -2.62
C THR A 42 -4.03 17.67 -3.40
N ASP A 43 -2.99 17.72 -4.22
CA ASP A 43 -2.56 16.58 -5.04
C ASP A 43 -1.99 15.45 -4.19
N ALA A 44 -1.16 15.79 -3.20
CA ALA A 44 -0.60 14.80 -2.27
C ALA A 44 -1.70 14.07 -1.49
N GLY A 45 -2.71 14.80 -1.00
CA GLY A 45 -3.86 14.22 -0.31
C GLY A 45 -4.69 13.32 -1.22
N ALA A 46 -4.93 13.73 -2.46
CA ALA A 46 -5.65 12.91 -3.44
C ALA A 46 -4.92 11.59 -3.75
N LEU A 47 -3.59 11.64 -3.92
CA LEU A 47 -2.75 10.46 -4.16
C LEU A 47 -2.81 9.47 -2.99
N VAL A 48 -2.76 9.96 -1.74
CA VAL A 48 -2.85 9.11 -0.55
C VAL A 48 -4.22 8.42 -0.47
N ILE A 49 -5.31 9.15 -0.75
CA ILE A 49 -6.67 8.57 -0.79
C ILE A 49 -6.76 7.48 -1.87
N GLU A 50 -6.25 7.75 -3.07
CA GLU A 50 -6.26 6.79 -4.17
C GLU A 50 -5.44 5.53 -3.84
N ALA A 51 -4.25 5.71 -3.25
CA ALA A 51 -3.40 4.61 -2.81
C ALA A 51 -4.12 3.71 -1.79
N LYS A 52 -4.76 4.30 -0.78
CA LYS A 52 -5.57 3.55 0.21
C LYS A 52 -6.67 2.73 -0.46
N ALA A 53 -7.40 3.33 -1.40
CA ALA A 53 -8.47 2.63 -2.11
C ALA A 53 -7.95 1.46 -2.95
N LYS A 54 -6.83 1.64 -3.66
CA LYS A 54 -6.19 0.58 -4.46
C LYS A 54 -5.68 -0.57 -3.59
N VAL A 55 -4.96 -0.26 -2.52
CA VAL A 55 -4.45 -1.26 -1.57
C VAL A 55 -5.60 -2.09 -0.98
N ALA A 56 -6.67 -1.44 -0.53
CA ALA A 56 -7.84 -2.14 0.01
C ALA A 56 -8.49 -3.08 -1.03
N ASN A 57 -8.59 -2.65 -2.29
CA ASN A 57 -9.14 -3.46 -3.37
C ASN A 57 -8.25 -4.68 -3.70
N TRP A 58 -6.94 -4.48 -3.77
CA TRP A 58 -5.99 -5.56 -4.03
C TRP A 58 -5.94 -6.56 -2.89
N LYS A 59 -5.97 -6.13 -1.62
CA LYS A 59 -6.11 -7.03 -0.46
C LYS A 59 -7.34 -7.92 -0.56
N ARG A 60 -8.48 -7.36 -0.95
CA ARG A 60 -9.71 -8.14 -1.16
C ARG A 60 -9.55 -9.16 -2.28
N THR A 61 -8.81 -8.82 -3.33
CA THR A 61 -8.53 -9.73 -4.45
C THR A 61 -7.60 -10.87 -4.04
N LEU A 62 -6.53 -10.58 -3.29
CA LEU A 62 -5.63 -11.60 -2.75
C LEU A 62 -6.35 -12.54 -1.78
N ALA A 63 -7.18 -12.00 -0.88
CA ALA A 63 -7.95 -12.80 0.06
C ALA A 63 -8.91 -13.78 -0.65
N LYS A 64 -9.58 -13.36 -1.73
CA LYS A 64 -10.42 -14.23 -2.57
C LYS A 64 -9.63 -15.38 -3.22
N ARG A 65 -8.31 -15.21 -3.39
CA ARG A 65 -7.40 -16.21 -3.95
C ARG A 65 -6.63 -17.00 -2.87
N GLY A 66 -6.95 -16.78 -1.59
CA GLY A 66 -6.28 -17.45 -0.47
C GLY A 66 -4.83 -17.03 -0.23
N VAL A 67 -4.42 -15.87 -0.75
CA VAL A 67 -3.07 -15.33 -0.56
C VAL A 67 -3.07 -14.38 0.64
N ASN A 68 -2.19 -14.66 1.61
CA ASN A 68 -1.98 -13.78 2.75
C ASN A 68 -0.99 -12.69 2.38
N VAL A 69 -1.29 -11.46 2.82
CA VAL A 69 -0.35 -10.35 2.76
C VAL A 69 0.68 -10.57 3.88
N PRO A 70 1.98 -10.54 3.58
CA PRO A 70 3.00 -10.65 4.61
C PRO A 70 2.89 -9.47 5.57
N THR A 71 3.01 -9.73 6.87
CA THR A 71 3.16 -8.64 7.83
C THR A 71 4.52 -8.00 7.58
N PRO A 72 4.58 -6.68 7.31
CA PRO A 72 5.87 -6.02 7.10
C PRO A 72 6.70 -6.20 8.37
N THR A 73 7.84 -6.88 8.25
CA THR A 73 8.88 -6.86 9.27
C THR A 73 9.46 -5.46 9.26
N VAL A 74 9.13 -4.65 10.26
CA VAL A 74 9.90 -3.46 10.56
C VAL A 74 11.26 -3.98 11.02
N GLU A 75 12.22 -4.09 10.10
CA GLU A 75 13.62 -4.20 10.50
C GLU A 75 13.95 -2.84 11.12
N GLU A 76 14.01 -2.80 12.46
CA GLU A 76 14.56 -1.68 13.21
C GLU A 76 16.03 -1.52 12.77
N GLU A 77 16.32 -0.56 11.88
CA GLU A 77 17.68 -0.04 11.64
C GLU A 77 18.13 0.86 12.79
#